data_AF-A0A377DIT6-F1
#
_entry.id   AF-A0A377DIT6-F1
#
_cell.length_a   1.000
_cell.length_b   1.000
_cell.length_c   1.000
_cell.angle_alpha   90.00
_cell.angle_beta   90.00
_cell.angle_gamma   90.00
#
_symmetry.space_group_name_H-M   'P 1'
#
loop_
_entity.id
_entity.type
_entity.pdbx_description
1 polymer ?
#
loop_
_entity_poly.entity_id
_entity_poly.type
_entity_poly.pdbx_seq_one_letter_code
_entity_poly.pdbx_strand_id
1 'polypeptide(L)'
;MVLLHFIGLIAGVVSAFVKWGAEVPLPPRSPVDMFNAACGPESLIRAAGQIDCSRNFLNPPYIFLRDWLGLTDPNAAVYTFAGHVFNWVGVTHIIFSIVFAVGYCVVAEVFPKIKLWQGLLAGALAQLFVHMISFPLMD
;
A
#
# COMPACT_ATOMS: atom_id res chain seq x y z
N MET A 1 -3.81 3.98 31.69
CA MET A 1 -4.12 4.94 30.60
C MET A 1 -2.89 5.66 30.08
N VAL A 2 -2.04 6.27 30.92
CA VAL A 2 -0.83 7.02 30.48
C VAL A 2 0.13 6.18 29.62
N LEU A 3 0.37 4.92 29.98
CA LEU A 3 1.26 4.02 29.21
C LEU A 3 0.79 3.77 27.77
N LEU A 4 -0.53 3.66 27.55
CA LEU A 4 -1.11 3.45 26.21
C LEU A 4 -0.92 4.68 25.30
N HIS A 5 -0.89 5.89 25.86
CA HIS A 5 -0.69 7.12 25.10
C HIS A 5 0.75 7.23 24.59
N PHE A 6 1.73 6.88 25.44
CA PHE A 6 3.14 6.88 25.03
C PHE A 6 3.43 5.83 23.97
N ILE A 7 2.86 4.63 24.09
CA ILE A 7 3.07 3.60 23.08
C ILE A 7 2.35 3.95 21.78
N GLY A 8 1.15 4.52 21.84
CA GLY A 8 0.44 5.04 20.67
C GLY A 8 1.21 6.14 19.95
N LEU A 9 1.85 7.07 20.68
CA LEU A 9 2.71 8.11 20.10
C LEU A 9 3.92 7.49 19.38
N ILE A 10 4.64 6.59 20.03
CA ILE A 10 5.84 5.95 19.46
C ILE A 10 5.45 5.11 18.24
N ALA A 11 4.40 4.29 18.34
CA ALA A 11 3.90 3.49 17.23
C ALA A 11 3.42 4.38 16.07
N GLY A 12 2.75 5.50 16.35
CA GLY A 12 2.34 6.48 15.35
C GLY A 12 3.53 7.13 14.65
N VAL A 13 4.56 7.53 15.38
CA VAL A 13 5.81 8.07 14.82
C VAL A 13 6.50 7.02 13.96
N VAL A 14 6.66 5.79 14.45
CA VAL A 14 7.27 4.70 13.68
C VAL A 14 6.45 4.40 12.42
N SER A 15 5.12 4.33 12.51
CA SER A 15 4.25 4.08 11.36
C SER A 15 4.31 5.23 10.34
N ALA A 16 4.44 6.48 10.80
CA ALA A 16 4.65 7.64 9.94
C ALA A 16 6.01 7.55 9.22
N PHE A 17 7.07 7.10 9.90
CA PHE A 17 8.36 6.82 9.26
C PHE A 17 8.34 5.61 8.33
N VAL A 18 7.55 4.57 8.60
CA VAL A 18 7.36 3.46 7.66
C VAL A 18 6.63 3.94 6.41
N LYS A 19 5.63 4.81 6.58
CA LYS A 19 4.87 5.41 5.47
C LYS A 19 5.69 6.43 4.67
N TRP A 20 6.36 7.35 5.34
CA TRP A 20 7.22 8.39 4.74
C TRP A 20 8.53 7.81 4.20
N GLY A 21 9.15 6.91 4.97
CA GLY A 21 10.36 6.15 4.64
C GLY A 21 10.22 5.30 3.39
N ALA A 22 9.04 4.73 3.16
CA ALA A 22 8.75 3.98 1.93
C ALA A 22 8.38 4.86 0.71
N GLU A 23 8.36 6.19 0.85
CA GLU A 23 7.97 7.13 -0.21
C GLU A 23 9.05 8.19 -0.54
N VAL A 24 10.00 8.48 0.35
CA VAL A 24 11.01 9.55 0.14
C VAL A 24 12.48 9.11 0.31
N PRO A 25 12.89 8.39 1.39
CA PRO A 25 14.30 8.03 1.64
C PRO A 25 14.73 6.65 1.15
N LEU A 26 13.81 5.69 0.94
CA LEU A 26 14.15 4.36 0.44
C LEU A 26 14.16 4.33 -1.10
N PRO A 27 15.05 3.53 -1.72
CA PRO A 27 15.06 3.36 -3.16
C PRO A 27 13.69 2.91 -3.68
N PRO A 28 13.35 3.19 -4.94
CA PRO A 28 12.09 2.80 -5.56
C PRO A 28 11.75 1.33 -5.28
N ARG A 29 10.45 1.03 -5.15
CA ARG A 29 9.93 -0.29 -4.73
C ARG A 29 10.33 -1.45 -5.67
N SER A 30 10.94 -1.13 -6.81
CA SER A 30 11.52 -2.06 -7.78
C SER A 30 12.88 -1.52 -8.27
N PRO A 31 13.83 -2.38 -8.70
CA PRO A 31 15.17 -1.97 -9.20
C PRO A 31 15.11 -0.98 -10.36
N VAL A 32 13.98 -0.96 -11.04
CA VAL A 32 13.52 0.06 -11.96
C VAL A 32 12.33 0.74 -11.28
N ASP A 33 12.35 2.03 -11.01
CA ASP A 33 11.09 2.70 -10.64
C ASP A 33 10.08 2.39 -11.75
N MET A 34 8.93 1.79 -11.44
CA MET A 34 7.96 1.37 -12.44
C MET A 34 7.52 2.55 -13.31
N PHE A 35 7.54 3.77 -12.75
CA PHE A 35 7.33 5.03 -13.45
C PHE A 35 8.51 5.48 -14.32
N ASN A 36 9.71 4.92 -14.13
CA ASN A 36 10.88 5.10 -14.99
C ASN A 36 11.10 3.91 -15.96
N ALA A 37 10.60 2.71 -15.64
CA ALA A 37 10.73 1.49 -16.45
C ALA A 37 9.63 1.34 -17.49
N ALA A 38 8.37 1.54 -17.09
CA ALA A 38 7.23 1.53 -18.00
C ALA A 38 7.13 2.82 -18.82
N CYS A 39 7.83 3.84 -18.36
CA CYS A 39 7.56 5.24 -18.64
C CYS A 39 8.93 5.92 -18.63
N GLY A 40 9.43 6.39 -19.79
CA GLY A 40 10.69 7.14 -19.88
C GLY A 40 10.63 8.48 -19.11
N PRO A 41 11.58 9.42 -19.29
CA PRO A 41 11.54 10.69 -18.54
C PRO A 41 10.16 11.34 -18.67
N GLU A 42 9.57 11.72 -17.53
CA GLU A 42 8.18 12.19 -17.35
C GLU A 42 7.73 13.23 -18.41
N SER A 43 8.68 14.01 -18.93
CA SER A 43 8.51 15.00 -19.99
C SER A 43 8.08 14.41 -21.35
N LEU A 44 8.44 13.17 -21.67
CA LEU A 44 8.10 12.51 -22.95
C LEU A 44 6.73 11.82 -22.92
N ILE A 45 6.23 11.46 -21.74
CA ILE A 45 4.97 10.73 -21.58
C ILE A 45 3.76 11.66 -21.63
N ARG A 46 3.85 12.87 -21.06
CA ARG A 46 2.81 13.89 -21.24
C ARG A 46 2.58 14.25 -22.72
N ALA A 47 3.53 13.93 -23.60
CA ALA A 47 3.42 14.10 -25.04
C ALA A 47 2.80 12.87 -25.77
N ALA A 48 2.81 11.68 -25.17
CA ALA A 48 2.31 10.45 -25.76
C ALA A 48 0.96 10.06 -25.14
N GLY A 49 -0.15 10.50 -25.73
CA GLY A 49 -1.53 10.26 -25.26
C GLY A 49 -2.03 8.81 -25.34
N GLN A 50 -1.16 7.80 -25.12
CA GLN A 50 -1.48 6.37 -25.20
C GLN A 50 -1.03 5.55 -23.99
N ILE A 51 -0.22 6.09 -23.06
CA ILE A 51 0.20 5.39 -21.84
C ILE A 51 -0.05 6.31 -20.64
N ASP A 52 -1.09 6.01 -19.85
CA ASP A 52 -1.35 6.77 -18.62
C ASP A 52 -0.41 6.27 -17.50
N CYS A 53 0.81 6.82 -17.50
CA CYS A 53 1.83 6.61 -16.47
C CYS A 53 1.49 7.30 -15.14
N SER A 54 0.21 7.40 -14.80
CA SER A 54 -0.23 7.95 -13.53
C SER A 54 -0.10 6.93 -12.42
N ARG A 55 0.20 7.44 -11.22
CA ARG A 55 0.20 6.65 -9.97
C ARG A 55 -1.14 5.95 -9.70
N ASN A 56 -2.19 6.32 -10.43
CA ASN A 56 -3.51 5.70 -10.39
C ASN A 56 -3.61 4.37 -11.16
N PHE A 57 -2.65 4.03 -12.02
CA PHE A 57 -2.67 2.80 -12.84
C PHE A 57 -1.54 1.82 -12.51
N LEU A 58 -0.51 2.30 -11.80
CA LEU A 58 0.66 1.52 -11.41
C LEU A 58 0.74 1.29 -9.89
N ASN A 59 -0.34 1.54 -9.15
CA ASN A 59 -0.41 1.21 -7.72
C ASN A 59 -0.74 -0.29 -7.53
N PRO A 60 -0.14 -0.97 -6.53
CA PRO A 60 -0.35 -2.41 -6.32
C PRO A 60 -1.83 -2.85 -6.22
N PRO A 61 -2.75 -2.08 -5.58
CA PRO A 61 -4.17 -2.43 -5.60
C PRO A 61 -4.81 -2.45 -6.99
N TYR A 62 -4.39 -1.55 -7.90
CA TYR A 62 -4.89 -1.54 -9.28
C TYR A 62 -4.41 -2.76 -10.04
N ILE A 63 -3.11 -3.07 -9.96
CA ILE A 63 -2.47 -4.22 -10.62
C ILE A 63 -3.10 -5.52 -10.11
N PHE A 64 -3.31 -5.66 -8.80
CA PHE A 64 -4.00 -6.80 -8.22
C PHE A 64 -5.42 -6.98 -8.79
N LEU A 65 -6.21 -5.90 -8.85
CA LEU A 65 -7.57 -5.96 -9.41
C LEU A 65 -7.56 -6.35 -10.90
N ARG A 66 -6.61 -5.82 -11.68
CA ARG A 66 -6.50 -6.08 -13.12
C ARG A 66 -6.01 -7.50 -13.41
N ASP A 67 -4.87 -7.88 -12.85
CA ASP A 67 -4.14 -9.07 -13.28
C ASP A 67 -4.53 -10.32 -12.51
N TRP A 68 -4.93 -10.18 -11.24
CA TRP A 68 -5.32 -11.32 -10.40
C TRP A 68 -6.83 -11.52 -10.33
N LEU A 69 -7.61 -10.44 -10.30
CA LEU A 69 -9.07 -10.50 -10.27
C LEU A 69 -9.72 -10.32 -11.66
N GLY A 70 -8.92 -10.02 -12.70
CA GLY A 70 -9.39 -9.95 -14.08
C GLY A 70 -10.27 -8.74 -14.39
N LEU A 71 -10.24 -7.68 -13.56
CA LEU A 71 -11.04 -6.47 -13.81
C LEU A 71 -10.38 -5.62 -14.90
N THR A 72 -11.08 -5.44 -16.03
CA THR A 72 -10.53 -4.75 -17.21
C THR A 72 -10.25 -3.26 -16.98
N ASP A 73 -11.08 -2.58 -16.20
CA ASP A 73 -10.85 -1.18 -15.80
C ASP A 73 -11.23 -0.97 -14.31
N PRO A 74 -10.27 -1.17 -13.38
CA PRO A 74 -10.48 -0.94 -11.96
C PRO A 74 -10.81 0.53 -11.61
N ASN A 75 -10.45 1.50 -12.46
CA ASN A 75 -10.70 2.93 -12.20
C ASN A 75 -12.08 3.39 -12.71
N ALA A 76 -12.79 2.59 -13.50
CA ALA A 76 -14.13 2.91 -14.00
C ALA A 76 -15.14 3.13 -12.85
N ALA A 77 -15.00 2.38 -11.76
CA ALA A 77 -15.81 2.57 -10.57
C ALA A 77 -15.33 3.84 -9.84
N VAL A 78 -16.14 4.89 -9.91
CA VAL A 78 -15.87 6.19 -9.25
C VAL A 78 -16.98 6.61 -8.30
N TYR A 79 -16.65 7.47 -7.35
CA TYR A 79 -17.60 8.19 -6.50
C TYR A 79 -17.21 9.67 -6.42
N THR A 80 -18.19 10.53 -6.15
CA THR A 80 -17.97 11.97 -6.00
C THR A 80 -18.05 12.34 -4.53
N PHE A 81 -17.01 12.97 -4.00
CA PHE A 81 -16.97 13.50 -2.65
C PHE A 81 -16.49 14.95 -2.68
N ALA A 82 -17.23 15.86 -2.04
CA ALA A 82 -16.94 17.30 -2.03
C ALA A 82 -16.70 17.91 -3.44
N GLY A 83 -17.41 17.41 -4.46
CA GLY A 83 -17.24 17.86 -5.85
C GLY A 83 -16.03 17.29 -6.59
N HIS A 84 -15.23 16.42 -5.96
CA HIS A 84 -14.08 15.75 -6.57
C HIS A 84 -14.41 14.28 -6.87
N VAL A 85 -13.95 13.79 -8.03
CA VAL A 85 -14.13 12.39 -8.45
C VAL A 85 -12.97 11.55 -7.93
N PHE A 86 -13.29 10.47 -7.23
CA PHE A 86 -12.34 9.50 -6.70
C PHE A 86 -12.67 8.10 -7.23
N ASN A 87 -11.65 7.29 -7.51
CA ASN A 87 -11.85 5.87 -7.85
C ASN A 87 -12.02 5.01 -6.60
N TRP A 88 -12.65 3.85 -6.77
CA TRP A 88 -12.83 2.87 -5.70
C TRP A 88 -11.59 2.00 -5.44
N VAL A 89 -10.51 2.12 -6.21
CA VAL A 89 -9.29 1.31 -6.06
C VAL A 89 -8.65 1.48 -4.67
N GLY A 90 -8.78 2.66 -4.07
CA GLY A 90 -8.33 2.90 -2.69
C GLY A 90 -9.03 1.99 -1.65
N VAL A 91 -10.27 1.58 -1.90
CA VAL A 91 -11.02 0.70 -0.99
C VAL A 91 -10.42 -0.71 -0.94
N THR A 92 -9.86 -1.20 -2.05
CA THR A 92 -9.13 -2.48 -2.07
C THR A 92 -7.97 -2.48 -1.08
N HIS A 93 -7.23 -1.37 -0.98
CA HIS A 93 -6.13 -1.26 -0.01
C HIS A 93 -6.63 -1.29 1.45
N ILE A 94 -7.78 -0.66 1.72
CA ILE A 94 -8.42 -0.65 3.04
C ILE A 94 -8.90 -2.06 3.41
N ILE A 95 -9.61 -2.74 2.50
CA ILE A 95 -10.12 -4.09 2.72
C ILE A 95 -8.96 -5.06 2.97
N PHE A 96 -7.90 -4.97 2.16
CA PHE A 96 -6.70 -5.78 2.35
C PHE A 96 -6.12 -5.61 3.76
N SER A 97 -6.02 -4.37 4.24
CA SER A 97 -5.50 -4.09 5.59
C SER A 97 -6.42 -4.63 6.70
N ILE A 98 -7.74 -4.56 6.52
CA ILE A 98 -8.71 -5.12 7.47
C ILE A 98 -8.56 -6.65 7.56
N VAL A 99 -8.42 -7.35 6.43
CA VAL A 99 -8.23 -8.81 6.42
C VAL A 99 -6.98 -9.21 7.22
N PHE A 100 -5.86 -8.52 7.00
CA PHE A 100 -4.62 -8.77 7.75
C PHE A 100 -4.77 -8.43 9.24
N ALA A 101 -5.45 -7.33 9.58
CA ALA A 101 -5.68 -6.93 10.97
C ALA A 101 -6.55 -7.94 11.72
N VAL A 102 -7.65 -8.39 11.12
CA VAL A 102 -8.52 -9.41 11.70
C VAL A 102 -7.79 -10.74 11.81
N GLY A 103 -7.05 -11.16 10.77
CA GLY A 103 -6.23 -12.37 10.81
C GLY A 103 -5.20 -12.33 11.94
N TYR A 104 -4.51 -11.20 12.12
CA TYR A 104 -3.61 -10.99 13.25
C TYR A 104 -4.32 -11.16 14.59
N CYS A 105 -5.49 -10.54 14.78
CA CYS A 105 -6.25 -10.66 16.02
C CYS A 105 -6.61 -12.12 16.33
N VAL A 106 -7.08 -12.89 15.34
CA VAL A 106 -7.43 -14.31 15.50
C VAL A 106 -6.21 -15.14 15.89
N VAL A 107 -5.07 -14.98 15.20
CA VAL A 107 -3.85 -15.72 15.55
C VAL A 107 -3.33 -15.31 16.93
N ALA A 108 -3.54 -14.05 17.33
CA ALA A 108 -3.08 -13.52 18.61
C ALA A 108 -3.90 -14.04 19.80
N GLU A 109 -5.13 -14.50 19.58
CA GLU A 109 -5.91 -15.23 20.58
C GLU A 109 -5.32 -16.62 20.84
N VAL A 110 -4.85 -17.31 19.80
CA VAL A 110 -4.25 -18.66 19.92
C VAL A 110 -2.81 -18.59 20.44
N PHE A 111 -2.02 -17.62 19.97
CA PHE A 111 -0.61 -17.48 20.32
C PHE A 111 -0.35 -16.10 20.95
N PRO A 112 -0.57 -15.91 22.26
CA PRO A 112 -0.46 -14.60 22.91
C PRO A 112 0.95 -14.00 22.82
N LYS A 113 1.98 -14.80 22.56
CA LYS A 113 3.35 -14.35 22.30
C LYS A 113 3.47 -13.46 21.07
N ILE A 114 2.57 -13.54 20.09
CA ILE A 114 2.63 -12.68 18.90
C ILE A 114 2.10 -11.25 19.15
N LYS A 115 1.54 -10.99 20.34
CA LYS A 115 1.23 -9.63 20.83
C LYS A 115 2.48 -8.85 21.22
N LEU A 116 3.67 -9.44 21.01
CA LEU A 116 4.98 -8.81 21.16
C LEU A 116 4.99 -7.40 20.55
N TRP A 117 5.48 -6.44 21.33
CA TRP A 117 5.57 -5.02 20.95
C TRP A 117 4.23 -4.39 20.53
N GLN A 118 3.11 -4.88 21.08
CA GLN A 118 1.76 -4.36 20.80
C GLN A 118 1.39 -4.35 19.31
N GLY A 119 1.86 -5.34 18.55
CA GLY A 119 1.58 -5.44 17.12
C GLY A 119 2.57 -4.69 16.22
N LEU A 120 3.56 -3.99 16.79
CA LEU A 120 4.64 -3.36 16.02
C LEU A 120 5.40 -4.40 15.17
N LEU A 121 5.67 -5.58 15.74
CA LEU A 121 6.32 -6.67 15.02
C LEU A 121 5.46 -7.15 13.84
N ALA A 122 4.15 -7.29 14.04
CA ALA A 122 3.23 -7.69 12.98
C ALA A 122 3.19 -6.65 11.84
N GLY A 123 3.17 -5.36 12.19
CA GLY A 123 3.29 -4.27 11.21
C GLY A 123 4.61 -4.29 10.44
N ALA A 124 5.74 -4.53 11.13
CA ALA A 124 7.06 -4.64 10.49
C ALA A 124 7.15 -5.85 9.55
N LEU A 125 6.60 -6.99 9.95
CA LEU A 125 6.54 -8.19 9.11
C LEU A 125 5.64 -7.95 7.88
N ALA A 126 4.48 -7.31 8.05
CA ALA A 126 3.61 -6.95 6.92
C ALA A 126 4.30 -5.96 5.96
N GLN A 127 5.05 -4.99 6.48
CA GLN A 127 5.85 -4.08 5.66
C GLN A 127 6.92 -4.85 4.86
N LEU A 128 7.66 -5.75 5.50
CA LEU A 128 8.69 -6.52 4.81
C LEU A 128 8.10 -7.48 3.78
N PHE A 129 7.22 -8.39 4.20
CA PHE A 129 6.75 -9.46 3.34
C PHE A 129 5.78 -8.98 2.28
N VAL A 130 4.83 -8.11 2.62
CA VAL A 130 3.82 -7.67 1.64
C VAL A 130 4.38 -6.58 0.75
N HIS A 131 4.95 -5.52 1.33
CA HIS A 131 5.29 -4.33 0.55
C HIS A 131 6.68 -4.38 -0.07
N MET A 132 7.64 -5.08 0.54
CA MET A 132 9.02 -5.15 0.02
C MET A 132 9.33 -6.45 -0.73
N ILE A 133 8.49 -7.49 -0.60
CA ILE A 133 8.71 -8.78 -1.26
C ILE A 133 7.54 -9.11 -2.19
N SER A 134 6.32 -9.29 -1.67
CA SER A 134 5.19 -9.75 -2.49
C SER A 134 4.82 -8.76 -3.58
N PHE A 135 4.63 -7.48 -3.25
CA PHE A 135 4.22 -6.48 -4.25
C PHE A 135 5.26 -6.32 -5.37
N PRO A 136 6.57 -6.16 -5.10
CA PRO A 136 7.58 -6.12 -6.15
C PRO A 136 7.71 -7.40 -7.00
N LEU A 137 7.16 -8.54 -6.54
CA LEU A 137 7.14 -9.80 -7.29
C LEU A 137 5.85 -10.01 -8.10
N MET A 138 4.79 -9.23 -7.84
CA MET A 138 3.55 -9.26 -8.63
C MET A 138 3.66 -8.42 -9.90
N ASP A 139 4.78 -7.73 -10.06
CA ASP A 139 5.13 -6.83 -11.17
C ASP A 139 6.23 -7.45 -12.04
#